data_AF-A0A7C2ZZP3-F1
#
_entry.id   AF-A0A7C2ZZP3-F1
#
_cell.length_a   1.000
_cell.length_b   1.000
_cell.length_c   1.000
_cell.angle_alpha   90.00
_cell.angle_beta   90.00
_cell.angle_gamma   90.00
#
_symmetry.space_group_name_H-M   'P 1'
#
loop_
_entity.id
_entity.type
_entity.pdbx_description
1 polymer ?
#
loop_
_entity_poly.entity_id
_entity_poly.type
_entity_poly.pdbx_seq_one_letter_code
_entity_poly.pdbx_strand_id
1 'polypeptide(L)'
;MFRWLGKQSYRYRWWVVACWLSLFLVALPALPRVSGALEVGGFSSPHTEAARARDLLAREIPEYSPTSLIVLFSHPTLRPEDPEFIAQAHRALSQLSTIPEVDGISWFDQNPGQIAPDGSLAYALVRIDLPPEESQRL
;
A
#
# COMPACT_ATOMS: atom_id res chain seq x y z
N MET A 1 -5.74 -49.46 12.32
CA MET A 1 -6.45 -48.17 12.14
C MET A 1 -6.71 -47.84 10.66
N PHE A 2 -5.68 -47.69 9.82
CA PHE A 2 -5.83 -47.36 8.38
C PHE A 2 -6.69 -48.35 7.57
N ARG A 3 -6.63 -49.65 7.86
CA ARG A 3 -7.44 -50.68 7.19
C ARG A 3 -8.95 -50.55 7.45
N TRP A 4 -9.34 -49.98 8.59
CA TRP A 4 -10.73 -49.71 8.94
C TRP A 4 -11.23 -48.41 8.27
N LEU A 5 -10.42 -47.34 8.30
CA LEU A 5 -10.68 -46.10 7.56
C LEU A 5 -10.86 -46.38 6.06
N GLY A 6 -9.94 -47.12 5.43
CA GLY A 6 -10.01 -47.41 4.00
C GLY A 6 -11.27 -48.19 3.58
N LYS A 7 -11.70 -49.16 4.40
CA LYS A 7 -12.95 -49.90 4.14
C LYS A 7 -14.19 -49.01 4.24
N GLN A 8 -14.24 -48.09 5.21
CA GLN A 8 -15.39 -47.19 5.35
C GLN A 8 -15.39 -46.05 4.33
N SER A 9 -14.22 -45.51 3.98
CA SER A 9 -14.10 -44.56 2.87
C SER A 9 -14.53 -45.18 1.55
N TYR A 10 -14.23 -46.45 1.27
CA TYR A 10 -14.70 -47.13 0.06
C TYR A 10 -16.21 -47.37 0.08
N ARG A 11 -16.77 -47.77 1.24
CA ARG A 11 -18.20 -48.04 1.37
C ARG A 11 -19.06 -46.79 1.22
N TYR A 12 -18.59 -45.64 1.69
CA TYR A 12 -19.28 -44.35 1.59
C TYR A 12 -18.60 -43.38 0.61
N ARG A 13 -17.90 -43.91 -0.40
CA ARG A 13 -17.06 -43.13 -1.33
C ARG A 13 -17.74 -41.90 -1.92
N TRP A 14 -19.02 -42.00 -2.28
CA TRP A 14 -19.77 -40.87 -2.84
C TRP A 14 -20.09 -39.79 -1.80
N TRP A 15 -20.38 -40.17 -0.54
CA TRP A 15 -20.56 -39.21 0.54
C TRP A 15 -19.25 -38.51 0.91
N VAL A 16 -18.14 -39.24 0.88
CA VAL A 16 -16.81 -38.66 1.10
C VAL A 16 -16.48 -37.64 0.01
N VAL A 17 -16.71 -37.98 -1.26
CA VAL A 17 -16.50 -37.05 -2.40
C VAL A 17 -17.43 -35.85 -2.29
N ALA A 18 -18.73 -36.07 -2.02
CA ALA A 18 -19.70 -34.98 -1.88
C ALA A 18 -19.36 -34.04 -0.71
N CYS A 19 -18.88 -34.58 0.41
CA CYS A 19 -18.46 -33.80 1.57
C CYS A 19 -17.24 -32.92 1.23
N TRP A 20 -16.22 -33.50 0.59
CA TRP A 20 -15.04 -32.74 0.16
C TRP A 20 -15.39 -31.69 -0.90
N LEU A 21 -16.22 -32.04 -1.88
CA LEU A 21 -16.68 -31.10 -2.91
C LEU A 21 -17.47 -29.94 -2.29
N SER A 22 -18.37 -30.24 -1.35
CA SER A 22 -19.12 -29.24 -0.59
C SER A 22 -18.16 -28.32 0.17
N LEU A 23 -17.17 -28.88 0.88
CA LEU A 23 -16.17 -28.11 1.61
C LEU A 23 -15.40 -27.15 0.68
N PHE A 24 -15.00 -27.64 -0.51
CA PHE A 24 -14.35 -26.83 -1.52
C PHE A 24 -15.26 -25.70 -2.02
N LEU A 25 -16.51 -26.02 -2.38
CA LEU A 25 -17.48 -25.04 -2.85
C LEU A 25 -17.77 -23.96 -1.81
N VAL A 26 -17.83 -24.32 -0.52
CA VAL A 26 -17.98 -23.38 0.59
C VAL A 26 -16.74 -22.52 0.80
N ALA A 27 -15.55 -23.02 0.46
CA ALA A 27 -14.30 -22.27 0.55
C ALA A 27 -14.06 -21.31 -0.63
N LEU A 28 -14.63 -21.58 -1.83
CA LEU A 28 -14.44 -20.74 -3.02
C LEU A 28 -14.76 -19.24 -2.80
N PRO A 29 -15.86 -18.85 -2.14
CA PRO A 29 -16.17 -17.44 -1.86
C PRO A 29 -15.12 -16.75 -0.96
N ALA A 30 -14.33 -17.50 -0.20
CA ALA A 30 -13.29 -16.94 0.66
C ALA A 30 -11.98 -16.67 -0.11
N LEU A 31 -11.75 -17.30 -1.26
CA LEU A 31 -10.51 -17.16 -2.03
C LEU A 31 -10.13 -15.71 -2.37
N PRO A 32 -11.05 -14.83 -2.82
CA PRO A 32 -10.71 -13.45 -3.12
C PRO A 32 -10.25 -12.64 -1.89
N ARG A 33 -10.60 -13.09 -0.68
CA ARG A 33 -10.22 -12.41 0.58
C ARG A 33 -8.85 -12.86 1.09
N VAL A 34 -8.32 -13.98 0.58
CA VAL A 34 -7.03 -14.53 1.03
C VAL A 34 -5.87 -13.62 0.66
N SER A 35 -5.90 -12.97 -0.51
CA SER A 35 -4.85 -12.03 -0.93
C SER A 35 -4.72 -10.82 0.01
N GLY A 36 -5.84 -10.33 0.54
CA GLY A 36 -5.86 -9.23 1.51
C GLY A 36 -5.37 -9.63 2.90
N ALA A 37 -5.59 -10.88 3.31
CA ALA A 37 -5.15 -11.41 4.61
C ALA A 37 -3.66 -11.80 4.66
N LEU A 38 -2.99 -11.82 3.52
CA LEU A 38 -1.55 -12.00 3.44
C LEU A 38 -0.90 -10.64 3.69
N GLU A 39 -0.19 -10.48 4.80
CA GLU A 39 0.64 -9.29 5.03
C GLU A 39 1.83 -9.30 4.04
N VAL A 40 2.16 -8.14 3.46
CA VAL A 40 3.29 -7.99 2.54
C VAL A 40 4.58 -7.89 3.36
N GLY A 41 5.04 -8.96 3.99
CA GLY A 41 6.27 -8.86 4.77
C GLY A 41 6.57 -9.99 5.74
N GLY A 42 7.19 -9.61 6.85
CA GLY A 42 7.87 -10.49 7.81
C GLY A 42 9.34 -10.10 8.06
N PHE A 43 9.80 -9.01 7.44
CA PHE A 43 11.14 -8.45 7.66
C PHE A 43 11.18 -7.47 8.85
N SER A 44 10.03 -7.11 9.39
CA SER A 44 9.88 -6.33 10.61
C SER A 44 9.18 -7.17 11.67
N SER A 45 9.59 -7.02 12.94
CA SER A 45 8.90 -7.64 14.08
C SER A 45 8.32 -6.54 14.97
N PRO A 46 7.03 -6.61 15.32
CA PRO A 46 6.36 -5.59 16.14
C PRO A 46 6.95 -5.47 17.56
N HIS A 47 7.74 -6.46 17.99
CA HIS A 47 8.32 -6.51 19.33
C HIS A 47 9.73 -5.89 19.37
N THR A 48 10.20 -5.31 18.27
CA THR A 48 11.53 -4.69 18.20
C THR A 48 11.52 -3.27 18.75
N GLU A 49 12.66 -2.82 19.30
CA GLU A 49 12.84 -1.43 19.73
C GLU A 49 12.67 -0.44 18.57
N ALA A 50 13.08 -0.84 17.36
CA ALA A 50 12.87 -0.04 16.15
C ALA A 50 11.38 0.13 15.81
N ALA A 51 10.54 -0.90 16.00
CA ALA A 51 9.09 -0.77 15.81
C ALA A 51 8.49 0.21 16.83
N ARG A 52 8.86 0.08 18.10
CA ARG A 52 8.41 1.01 19.16
C ARG A 52 8.85 2.45 18.90
N ALA A 53 10.08 2.65 18.41
CA ALA A 53 10.57 3.98 18.06
C ALA A 53 9.75 4.61 16.92
N ARG A 54 9.40 3.85 15.89
CA ARG A 54 8.52 4.32 14.81
C ARG A 54 7.13 4.68 15.31
N ASP A 55 6.55 3.85 16.19
CA ASP A 55 5.24 4.13 16.81
C ASP A 55 5.27 5.42 17.65
N LEU A 56 6.37 5.69 18.35
CA LEU A 56 6.56 6.95 19.09
C LEU A 56 6.65 8.14 18.15
N LEU A 57 7.44 8.04 17.07
CA LEU A 57 7.55 9.10 16.07
C LEU A 57 6.19 9.42 15.43
N ALA A 58 5.42 8.40 15.06
CA ALA A 58 4.08 8.59 14.48
C ALA A 58 3.09 9.24 15.46
N ARG A 59 3.22 9.00 16.77
CA ARG A 59 2.34 9.60 17.78
C ARG A 59 2.73 11.01 18.18
N GLU A 60 4.03 11.30 18.25
CA GLU A 60 4.55 12.55 18.82
C GLU A 60 4.90 13.59 17.75
N ILE A 61 5.12 13.18 16.50
CA ILE A 61 5.49 14.07 15.40
C ILE A 61 4.37 14.07 14.35
N PRO A 62 3.51 15.10 14.32
CA PRO A 62 2.37 15.14 13.39
C PRO A 62 2.74 15.12 11.91
N GLU A 63 3.94 15.59 11.54
CA GLU A 63 4.42 15.58 10.15
C GLU A 63 5.18 14.31 9.78
N TYR A 64 5.41 13.38 10.72
CA TYR A 64 6.09 12.13 10.42
C TYR A 64 5.14 11.23 9.63
N SER A 65 5.53 10.92 8.41
CA SER A 65 4.86 9.90 7.59
C SER A 65 5.78 8.69 7.43
N PRO A 66 5.30 7.48 7.74
CA PRO A 66 6.08 6.25 7.61
C PRO A 66 6.43 5.94 6.15
N THR A 67 5.61 6.41 5.20
CA THR A 67 5.77 6.18 3.77
C THR A 67 5.58 7.46 3.00
N SER A 68 6.56 7.81 2.17
CA SER A 68 6.48 8.96 1.27
C SER A 68 6.74 8.55 -0.17
N LEU A 69 5.91 9.02 -1.09
CA LEU A 69 6.12 8.91 -2.53
C LEU A 69 6.69 10.22 -3.05
N ILE A 70 7.65 10.13 -3.96
CA ILE A 70 8.22 11.29 -4.65
C ILE A 70 7.66 11.30 -6.07
N VAL A 71 6.98 12.37 -6.43
CA VAL A 71 6.47 12.58 -7.79
C VAL A 71 7.32 13.66 -8.45
N LEU A 72 7.99 13.29 -9.54
CA LEU A 72 8.81 14.21 -10.32
C LEU A 72 7.97 14.83 -11.44
N PHE A 73 8.07 16.15 -11.57
CA PHE A 73 7.49 16.93 -12.65
C PHE A 73 8.61 17.48 -13.54
N SER A 74 8.40 17.33 -14.85
CA SER A 74 9.31 17.80 -15.88
C SER A 74 8.48 18.28 -17.06
N HIS A 75 8.93 19.34 -17.73
CA HIS A 75 8.27 19.82 -18.93
C HIS A 75 9.34 20.29 -19.95
N PRO A 76 9.13 20.09 -21.27
CA PRO A 76 10.14 20.43 -22.27
C PRO A 76 10.43 21.94 -22.42
N THR A 77 9.45 22.80 -22.14
CA THR A 77 9.57 24.26 -22.32
C THR A 77 9.30 25.08 -21.05
N LEU A 78 8.22 24.77 -20.34
CA LEU A 78 7.86 25.36 -19.04
C LEU A 78 8.84 24.99 -17.93
N ARG A 79 9.04 25.91 -16.99
CA ARG A 79 9.85 25.76 -15.79
C ARG A 79 8.99 25.62 -14.54
N PRO A 80 9.52 25.05 -13.45
CA PRO A 80 8.81 24.92 -12.17
C PRO A 80 8.26 26.21 -11.59
N GLU A 81 8.84 27.37 -11.91
CA GLU A 81 8.37 28.67 -11.44
C GLU A 81 7.20 29.22 -12.28
N ASP A 82 6.93 28.65 -13.46
CA ASP A 82 5.88 29.14 -14.34
C ASP A 82 4.49 28.80 -13.77
N PRO A 83 3.55 29.77 -13.71
CA PRO A 83 2.21 29.52 -13.17
C PRO A 83 1.45 28.39 -13.89
N GLU A 84 1.71 28.20 -15.19
CA GLU A 84 1.11 27.11 -15.95
C GLU A 84 1.65 25.74 -15.52
N PHE A 85 2.96 25.64 -15.22
CA PHE A 85 3.57 24.40 -14.71
C PHE A 85 2.98 24.03 -13.35
N ILE A 86 2.90 25.01 -12.45
CA ILE A 86 2.32 24.84 -11.11
C ILE A 86 0.87 24.35 -11.25
N ALA A 87 0.06 25.02 -12.07
CA ALA A 87 -1.34 24.63 -12.26
C ALA A 87 -1.50 23.20 -12.82
N GLN A 88 -0.63 22.79 -13.73
CA GLN A 88 -0.64 21.42 -14.28
C GLN A 88 -0.24 20.38 -13.24
N ALA A 89 0.80 20.64 -12.44
CA ALA A 89 1.23 19.75 -11.38
C ALA A 89 0.14 19.58 -10.29
N HIS A 90 -0.50 20.69 -9.90
CA HIS A 90 -1.62 20.69 -8.95
C HIS A 90 -2.81 19.87 -9.47
N ARG A 91 -3.16 20.02 -10.75
CA ARG A 91 -4.21 19.19 -11.39
C ARG A 91 -3.84 17.71 -11.41
N ALA A 92 -2.58 17.37 -11.68
CA ALA A 92 -2.14 15.98 -11.77
C ALA A 92 -2.33 15.22 -10.45
N LEU A 93 -2.08 15.85 -9.29
CA LEU A 93 -2.24 15.20 -7.99
C LEU A 93 -3.57 15.53 -7.28
N SER A 94 -4.44 16.33 -7.91
CA SER A 94 -5.74 16.71 -7.31
C SER A 94 -6.65 15.53 -6.98
N GLN A 95 -6.51 14.41 -7.71
CA GLN A 95 -7.26 13.19 -7.42
C GLN A 95 -6.67 12.43 -6.22
N LEU A 96 -5.37 12.57 -5.93
CA LEU A 96 -4.75 11.88 -4.80
C LEU A 96 -5.25 12.41 -3.46
N SER A 97 -5.58 13.70 -3.36
CA SER A 97 -6.20 14.25 -2.14
C SER A 97 -7.59 13.72 -1.82
N THR A 98 -8.20 12.93 -2.73
CA THR A 98 -9.49 12.27 -2.48
C THR A 98 -9.34 10.88 -1.88
N ILE A 99 -8.11 10.36 -1.83
CA ILE A 99 -7.78 9.04 -1.29
C ILE A 99 -7.58 9.17 0.23
N PRO A 100 -8.36 8.48 1.08
CA PRO A 100 -8.28 8.58 2.54
C PRO A 100 -6.90 8.30 3.13
N GLU A 101 -6.11 7.46 2.45
CA GLU A 101 -4.79 7.02 2.87
C GLU A 101 -3.70 8.08 2.61
N VAL A 102 -4.00 9.16 1.90
CA VAL A 102 -3.07 10.27 1.64
C VAL A 102 -3.18 11.31 2.74
N ASP A 103 -2.16 11.38 3.59
CA ASP A 103 -2.07 12.32 4.72
C ASP A 103 -1.77 13.77 4.27
N GLY A 104 -1.02 13.93 3.18
CA GLY A 104 -0.79 15.25 2.60
C GLY A 104 0.22 15.29 1.47
N ILE A 105 0.30 16.44 0.80
CA ILE A 105 1.24 16.68 -0.30
C ILE A 105 2.08 17.91 0.04
N SER A 106 3.40 17.74 0.08
CA SER A 106 4.36 18.85 0.16
C SER A 106 4.75 19.26 -1.26
N TRP A 107 4.45 20.51 -1.61
CA TRP A 107 4.58 21.03 -2.96
C TRP A 107 5.86 21.84 -3.17
N PHE A 108 6.42 21.74 -4.37
CA PHE A 108 7.66 22.43 -4.76
C PHE A 108 7.53 23.95 -4.84
N ASP A 109 6.32 24.48 -5.02
CA ASP A 109 6.04 25.92 -5.03
C ASP A 109 6.12 26.55 -3.62
N GLN A 110 6.07 25.73 -2.57
CA GLN A 110 6.20 26.17 -1.17
C GLN A 110 7.62 25.99 -0.63
N ASN A 111 8.43 25.12 -1.25
CA ASN A 111 9.79 24.83 -0.82
C ASN A 111 10.77 24.86 -2.01
N PRO A 112 11.57 25.93 -2.15
CA PRO A 112 12.56 26.07 -3.23
C PRO A 112 13.60 24.93 -3.26
N GLY A 113 13.82 24.24 -2.14
CA GLY A 113 14.71 23.07 -2.08
C GLY A 113 14.20 21.86 -2.86
N GLN A 114 12.96 21.89 -3.33
CA GLN A 114 12.34 20.83 -4.14
C GLN A 114 12.41 21.08 -5.65
N ILE A 115 13.11 22.14 -6.06
CA ILE A 115 13.38 22.48 -7.46
C ILE A 115 14.86 22.15 -7.74
N ALA A 116 15.13 21.52 -8.87
CA ALA A 116 16.48 21.21 -9.27
C ALA A 116 17.30 22.51 -9.50
N PRO A 117 18.62 22.53 -9.21
CA PRO A 117 19.43 23.74 -9.35
C PRO A 117 19.47 24.34 -10.76
N ASP A 118 19.22 23.51 -11.78
CA ASP A 118 19.12 23.89 -13.19
C ASP A 118 17.71 24.34 -13.61
N GLY A 119 16.73 24.27 -12.72
CA GLY A 119 15.34 24.65 -12.95
C GLY A 119 14.62 23.75 -13.97
N SER A 120 15.12 22.54 -14.24
CA SER A 120 14.54 21.63 -15.23
C SER A 120 13.45 20.72 -14.66
N LEU A 121 13.50 20.49 -13.36
CA LEU A 121 12.70 19.50 -12.65
C LEU A 121 12.27 20.05 -11.29
N ALA A 122 11.09 19.62 -10.86
CA ALA A 122 10.64 19.81 -9.50
C ALA A 122 9.96 18.54 -8.99
N TYR A 123 9.92 18.34 -7.68
CA TYR A 123 9.26 17.18 -7.10
C TYR A 123 8.25 17.58 -6.02
N ALA A 124 7.14 16.84 -5.96
CA ALA A 124 6.23 16.87 -4.82
C ALA A 124 6.43 15.60 -3.99
N LEU A 125 6.25 15.73 -2.68
CA LEU A 125 6.30 14.61 -1.75
C LEU A 125 4.89 14.32 -1.25
N VAL A 126 4.38 13.14 -1.56
CA VAL A 126 3.06 12.65 -1.13
C VAL A 126 3.28 11.77 0.09
N ARG A 127 2.74 12.18 1.23
CA ARG A 127 2.74 11.43 2.48
C ARG A 127 1.56 10.48 2.52
N ILE A 128 1.81 9.24 2.91
CA ILE A 128 0.80 8.19 3.01
C ILE A 128 0.75 7.72 4.46
N ASP A 129 -0.46 7.64 5.01
CA ASP A 129 -0.72 7.10 6.34
C ASP A 129 -0.92 5.58 6.28
N LEU A 130 0.06 4.89 5.69
CA LEU A 130 0.12 3.43 5.67
C LEU A 130 1.55 2.96 5.92
N PRO A 131 1.73 1.80 6.58
CA PRO A 131 3.01 1.12 6.64
C PRO A 131 3.57 0.89 5.24
N PRO A 132 4.92 0.91 5.05
CA PRO A 132 5.56 0.73 3.74
C PRO A 132 5.19 -0.57 3.02
N GLU A 133 4.84 -1.60 3.78
CA GLU A 133 4.44 -2.91 3.29
C GLU A 133 3.01 -2.87 2.67
N GLU A 134 2.10 -2.11 3.29
CA GLU A 134 0.71 -1.97 2.83
C GLU A 134 0.57 -0.95 1.71
N SER A 135 1.37 0.12 1.74
CA SER A 135 1.36 1.17 0.72
C SER A 135 1.75 0.69 -0.68
N GLN A 136 2.44 -0.45 -0.80
CA GLN A 136 2.81 -1.05 -2.10
C GLN A 136 1.60 -1.59 -2.88
N ARG A 137 0.44 -1.72 -2.24
CA ARG A 137 -0.79 -2.23 -2.86
C ARG A 137 -1.71 -1.14 -3.41
N LEU A 138 -1.44 0.13 -3.12
CA LEU A 138 -2.14 1.28 -3.69
C LEU A 138 -1.77 1.47 -5.17
#